data_AF-A0A6C2DYP8-F1
#
_entry.id   AF-A0A6C2DYP8-F1
#
_cell.length_a   1.000
_cell.length_b   1.000
_cell.length_c   1.000
_cell.angle_alpha   90.00
_cell.angle_beta   90.00
_cell.angle_gamma   90.00
#
_symmetry.space_group_name_H-M   'P 1'
#
loop_
_entity.id
_entity.type
_entity.pdbx_description
1 polymer ?
#
loop_
_entity_poly.entity_id
_entity_poly.type
_entity_poly.pdbx_seq_one_letter_code
_entity_poly.pdbx_strand_id
1 'polypeptide(L)'
;MEWLIGTVALAITIFTATNIDDILVLTIFFAQVDSKFRPRHIVIGQYLGFTALILASLPAYFGALIIDRKLIGLLGILPIAIGIKHLLPKEEKLTVQTHPHGGKKKSLWLAPQTYHVAVVTFANGGDNIGVYVPLFASSNAATLSVTIATFLVMIAIWCYAAFQFSSHPAITKFLEKYGDAIVPFVLIALGIYILYESQTYQLFPFFSFK
;
A
#
# COMPACT_ATOMS: atom_id res chain seq x y z
N MET A 1 8.51 -25.16 -0.25
CA MET A 1 7.27 -24.55 -0.77
C MET A 1 6.54 -23.73 0.29
N GLU A 2 6.53 -24.16 1.56
CA GLU A 2 5.92 -23.43 2.68
C GLU A 2 6.31 -21.93 2.74
N TRP A 3 7.60 -21.60 2.63
CA TRP A 3 8.05 -20.19 2.67
C TRP A 3 7.48 -19.34 1.52
N LEU A 4 7.30 -19.94 0.33
CA LEU A 4 6.77 -19.27 -0.84
C LEU A 4 5.27 -18.98 -0.63
N ILE A 5 4.52 -19.99 -0.19
CA ILE A 5 3.09 -19.87 0.10
C ILE A 5 2.87 -18.82 1.20
N GLY A 6 3.65 -18.88 2.27
CA GLY A 6 3.60 -17.89 3.35
C GLY A 6 3.91 -16.46 2.87
N THR A 7 4.92 -16.30 2.00
CA THR A 7 5.28 -14.99 1.43
C THR A 7 4.16 -14.44 0.55
N VAL A 8 3.59 -15.27 -0.33
CA VAL A 8 2.47 -14.86 -1.19
C VAL A 8 1.24 -14.51 -0.37
N ALA A 9 0.90 -15.33 0.63
CA ALA A 9 -0.23 -15.06 1.53
C ALA A 9 -0.03 -13.74 2.28
N LEU A 10 1.15 -13.54 2.88
CA LEU A 10 1.50 -12.30 3.57
C LEU A 10 1.44 -11.10 2.62
N ALA A 11 2.01 -11.19 1.43
CA ALA A 11 1.99 -10.13 0.44
C ALA A 11 0.56 -9.78 -0.01
N ILE A 12 -0.31 -10.78 -0.25
CA ILE A 12 -1.73 -10.56 -0.57
C ILE A 12 -2.42 -9.86 0.60
N THR A 13 -2.21 -10.32 1.83
CA THR A 13 -2.81 -9.73 3.03
C THR A 13 -2.37 -8.28 3.23
N ILE A 14 -1.08 -7.99 3.11
CA ILE A 14 -0.53 -6.65 3.25
C ILE A 14 -1.04 -5.74 2.14
N PHE A 15 -0.94 -6.17 0.88
CA PHE A 15 -1.44 -5.40 -0.25
C PHE A 15 -2.94 -5.11 -0.10
N THR A 16 -3.73 -6.10 0.32
CA THR A 16 -5.16 -5.88 0.55
C THR A 16 -5.40 -4.85 1.65
N ALA A 17 -4.70 -4.98 2.78
CA ALA A 17 -4.89 -4.07 3.92
C ALA A 17 -4.47 -2.63 3.61
N THR A 18 -3.42 -2.42 2.83
CA THR A 18 -2.94 -1.07 2.46
C THR A 18 -3.67 -0.46 1.28
N ASN A 19 -4.59 -1.17 0.61
CA ASN A 19 -5.23 -0.68 -0.62
C ASN A 19 -6.76 -0.76 -0.59
N ILE A 20 -7.32 -0.95 0.60
CA ILE A 20 -8.77 -0.95 0.82
C ILE A 20 -9.38 0.42 0.55
N ASP A 21 -8.63 1.49 0.76
CA ASP A 21 -9.01 2.86 0.44
C ASP A 21 -8.79 3.20 -1.05
N ASP A 22 -7.66 2.77 -1.63
CA ASP A 22 -7.36 2.95 -3.07
C ASP A 22 -8.46 2.34 -3.96
N ILE A 23 -9.07 1.23 -3.55
CA ILE A 23 -10.15 0.60 -4.33
C ILE A 23 -11.35 1.53 -4.53
N LEU A 24 -11.62 2.46 -3.60
CA LEU A 24 -12.71 3.42 -3.70
C LEU A 24 -12.38 4.48 -4.74
N VAL A 25 -11.16 5.03 -4.66
CA VAL A 25 -10.63 5.98 -5.65
C VAL A 25 -10.60 5.35 -7.05
N LEU A 26 -10.15 4.11 -7.15
CA LEU A 26 -10.09 3.35 -8.38
C LEU A 26 -11.49 3.07 -8.95
N THR A 27 -12.45 2.75 -8.08
CA THR A 27 -13.86 2.56 -8.45
C THR A 27 -14.45 3.84 -9.04
N ILE A 28 -14.15 5.00 -8.44
CA ILE A 28 -14.56 6.31 -8.95
C ILE A 28 -13.94 6.56 -10.33
N PHE A 29 -12.66 6.25 -10.54
CA PHE A 29 -12.04 6.37 -11.86
C PHE A 29 -12.75 5.51 -12.92
N PHE A 30 -13.06 4.25 -12.61
CA PHE A 30 -13.77 3.39 -13.55
C PHE A 30 -15.20 3.86 -13.84
N ALA A 31 -15.88 4.48 -12.86
CA ALA A 31 -17.20 5.08 -13.07
C ALA A 31 -17.18 6.33 -13.97
N GLN A 32 -16.03 7.00 -14.11
CA GLN A 32 -15.85 8.20 -14.95
C GLN A 32 -15.40 7.88 -16.39
N VAL A 33 -15.31 6.60 -16.76
CA VAL A 33 -14.86 6.19 -18.09
C VAL A 33 -15.80 6.72 -19.18
N ASP A 34 -15.22 7.36 -20.19
CA ASP A 34 -15.92 7.95 -21.33
C ASP A 34 -15.10 7.84 -22.64
N SER A 35 -15.51 8.56 -23.69
CA SER A 35 -14.83 8.58 -24.99
C SER A 35 -13.36 9.02 -24.93
N LYS A 36 -12.99 9.89 -23.97
CA LYS A 36 -11.65 10.47 -23.78
C LYS A 36 -10.90 9.80 -22.63
N PHE A 37 -11.58 9.29 -21.62
CA PHE A 37 -11.00 8.59 -20.46
C PHE A 37 -11.33 7.10 -20.52
N ARG A 38 -10.37 6.29 -20.97
CA ARG A 38 -10.55 4.86 -21.22
C ARG A 38 -9.99 4.01 -20.07
N PRO A 39 -10.48 2.76 -19.88
CA PRO A 39 -9.97 1.84 -18.87
C PRO A 39 -8.46 1.64 -18.90
N ARG A 40 -7.85 1.62 -20.09
CA ARG A 40 -6.39 1.52 -20.26
C ARG A 40 -5.62 2.64 -19.55
N HIS A 41 -6.17 3.86 -19.50
CA HIS A 41 -5.49 4.98 -18.85
C HIS A 41 -5.43 4.75 -17.34
N ILE A 42 -6.48 4.15 -16.79
CA ILE A 42 -6.59 3.80 -15.37
C ILE A 42 -5.59 2.70 -15.03
N VAL A 43 -5.61 1.59 -15.78
CA VAL A 43 -4.72 0.45 -15.52
C VAL A 43 -3.25 0.88 -15.64
N ILE A 44 -2.87 1.56 -16.71
CA ILE A 44 -1.47 2.03 -16.88
C ILE A 44 -1.10 3.02 -15.78
N GLY A 45 -2.03 3.92 -15.41
CA GLY A 45 -1.80 4.89 -14.34
C GLY A 45 -1.57 4.22 -12.99
N GLN A 46 -2.38 3.21 -12.67
CA GLN A 46 -2.24 2.40 -11.46
C GLN A 46 -0.90 1.68 -11.39
N TYR A 47 -0.49 1.00 -12.46
CA TYR A 47 0.84 0.38 -12.51
C TYR A 47 1.97 1.40 -12.35
N LEU A 48 1.88 2.58 -12.97
CA LEU A 48 2.89 3.63 -12.82
C LEU A 48 2.94 4.16 -11.38
N GLY A 49 1.78 4.45 -10.77
CA GLY A 49 1.68 4.94 -9.39
C GLY A 49 2.25 3.94 -8.39
N PHE A 50 1.82 2.67 -8.45
CA PHE A 50 2.35 1.63 -7.58
C PHE A 50 3.81 1.31 -7.82
N THR A 51 4.27 1.37 -9.08
CA THR A 51 5.71 1.21 -9.36
C THR A 51 6.49 2.31 -8.65
N ALA A 52 6.01 3.56 -8.68
CA ALA A 52 6.65 4.65 -7.94
C ALA A 52 6.62 4.42 -6.41
N LEU A 53 5.52 3.90 -5.85
CA LEU A 53 5.45 3.52 -4.43
C LEU A 53 6.46 2.42 -4.06
N ILE A 54 6.51 1.35 -4.86
CA ILE A 54 7.47 0.25 -4.68
C ILE A 54 8.90 0.78 -4.76
N LEU A 55 9.22 1.59 -5.78
CA LEU A 55 10.54 2.20 -5.93
C LEU A 55 10.89 3.14 -4.77
N ALA A 56 9.92 3.87 -4.22
CA ALA A 56 10.14 4.72 -3.05
C ALA A 56 10.42 3.91 -1.78
N SER A 57 9.89 2.68 -1.67
CA SER A 57 10.12 1.79 -0.53
C SER A 57 11.38 0.92 -0.66
N LEU A 58 11.85 0.63 -1.89
CA LEU A 58 13.03 -0.22 -2.15
C LEU A 58 14.33 0.21 -1.45
N PRO A 59 14.67 1.51 -1.27
CA PRO A 59 15.85 1.92 -0.54
C PRO A 59 15.95 1.31 0.87
N ALA A 60 14.82 0.98 1.49
CA ALA A 60 14.78 0.33 2.80
C ALA A 60 15.43 -1.06 2.80
N TYR A 61 15.23 -1.83 1.73
CA TYR A 61 15.87 -3.13 1.55
C TYR A 61 17.40 -3.01 1.42
N PHE A 62 17.87 -2.04 0.63
CA PHE A 62 19.31 -1.81 0.48
C PHE A 62 19.94 -1.24 1.75
N GLY A 63 19.25 -0.33 2.45
CA GLY A 63 19.69 0.20 3.74
C GLY A 63 19.82 -0.89 4.81
N ALA A 64 18.91 -1.88 4.79
CA ALA A 64 18.96 -3.04 5.67
C ALA A 64 20.22 -3.91 5.49
N LEU A 65 20.95 -3.80 4.38
CA LEU A 65 22.21 -4.54 4.19
C LEU A 65 23.36 -3.98 5.05
N ILE A 66 23.23 -2.76 5.57
CA ILE A 66 24.28 -2.06 6.32
C ILE A 66 23.89 -1.89 7.80
N ILE A 67 22.59 -1.97 8.11
CA ILE A 67 22.02 -1.72 9.44
C ILE A 67 21.87 -3.03 10.23
N ASP A 68 22.07 -2.99 11.54
CA ASP A 68 21.82 -4.14 12.42
C ASP A 68 20.34 -4.59 12.33
N ARG A 69 20.14 -5.91 12.21
CA ARG A 69 18.81 -6.54 12.14
C ARG A 69 17.90 -6.12 13.28
N LYS A 70 18.43 -5.89 14.48
CA LYS A 70 17.63 -5.43 15.63
C LYS A 70 17.06 -4.02 15.43
N LEU A 71 17.81 -3.13 14.77
CA LEU A 71 17.36 -1.78 14.45
C LEU A 71 16.30 -1.77 13.34
N ILE A 72 16.40 -2.69 12.38
CA ILE A 72 15.40 -2.86 11.32
C ILE A 72 14.03 -3.17 11.94
N GLY A 73 13.97 -4.01 12.97
CA GLY A 73 12.68 -4.35 13.57
C GLY A 73 11.98 -3.18 14.27
N LEU A 74 12.69 -2.10 14.66
CA LEU A 74 12.04 -0.88 15.15
C LEU A 74 11.12 -0.27 14.09
N LEU A 75 11.38 -0.50 12.79
CA LEU A 75 10.49 -0.06 11.73
C LEU A 75 9.11 -0.72 11.82
N GLY A 76 8.99 -1.87 12.50
CA GLY A 76 7.70 -2.51 12.81
C GLY A 76 6.78 -1.65 13.70
N ILE A 77 7.31 -0.63 14.38
CA ILE A 77 6.50 0.36 15.12
C ILE A 77 5.66 1.20 14.15
N LEU A 78 6.14 1.43 12.91
CA LEU A 78 5.43 2.24 11.92
C LEU A 78 4.07 1.64 11.53
N PRO A 79 3.95 0.38 11.08
CA PRO A 79 2.66 -0.23 10.79
C PRO A 79 1.78 -0.39 12.03
N ILE A 80 2.36 -0.58 13.23
CA ILE A 80 1.59 -0.55 14.49
C ILE A 80 0.97 0.83 14.70
N ALA A 81 1.75 1.91 14.55
CA ALA A 81 1.27 3.27 14.72
C ALA A 81 0.19 3.63 13.68
N ILE A 82 0.36 3.21 12.42
CA ILE A 82 -0.65 3.40 11.37
C ILE A 82 -1.93 2.62 11.72
N GLY A 83 -1.81 1.37 12.16
CA GLY A 83 -2.96 0.56 12.58
C GLY A 83 -3.70 1.17 13.78
N ILE A 84 -2.99 1.63 14.81
CA ILE A 84 -3.61 2.32 15.95
C ILE A 84 -4.30 3.62 15.50
N LYS A 85 -3.67 4.40 14.61
CA LYS A 85 -4.27 5.62 14.07
C LYS A 85 -5.60 5.34 13.36
N HIS A 86 -5.73 4.22 12.67
CA HIS A 86 -7.00 3.80 12.03
C HIS A 86 -8.09 3.41 13.04
N LEU A 87 -7.74 3.01 14.27
CA LEU A 87 -8.71 2.74 15.34
C LEU A 87 -9.21 4.02 16.02
N LEU A 88 -8.51 5.14 15.87
CA LEU A 88 -8.91 6.41 16.46
C LEU A 88 -10.05 7.04 15.64
N PRO A 89 -10.97 7.78 16.28
CA PRO A 89 -12.02 8.50 15.57
C PRO A 89 -11.40 9.43 14.52
N LYS A 90 -11.84 9.30 13.25
CA LYS A 90 -11.45 10.23 12.18
C LYS A 90 -12.07 11.59 12.53
N GLU A 91 -11.26 12.56 12.95
CA GLU A 91 -11.71 13.95 12.94
C GLU A 91 -12.01 14.34 11.49
N GLU A 92 -13.25 14.77 11.23
CA GLU A 92 -13.73 15.16 9.92
C GLU A 92 -13.03 16.46 9.49
N LYS A 93 -11.78 16.36 9.01
CA LYS A 93 -11.14 17.45 8.30
C LYS A 93 -11.75 17.49 6.90
N LEU A 94 -12.85 18.23 6.79
CA LEU A 94 -13.34 18.82 5.54
C LEU A 94 -12.26 19.76 4.99
N THR A 95 -11.21 19.18 4.43
CA THR A 95 -10.34 19.86 3.49
C THR A 95 -10.80 19.40 2.12
N VAL A 96 -11.78 20.12 1.58
CA VAL A 96 -12.00 20.16 0.13
C VAL A 96 -10.69 20.69 -0.45
N GLN A 97 -9.81 19.78 -0.86
CA GLN A 97 -8.67 20.14 -1.68
C GLN A 97 -9.23 20.48 -3.06
N THR A 98 -9.51 21.76 -3.27
CA THR A 98 -9.72 22.33 -4.58
C THR A 98 -8.51 21.99 -5.43
N HIS A 99 -8.66 21.04 -6.34
CA HIS A 99 -7.60 20.70 -7.30
C HIS A 99 -7.13 21.99 -7.99
N PRO A 100 -5.83 22.32 -7.98
CA PRO A 100 -5.33 23.41 -8.78
C PRO A 100 -5.52 23.05 -10.26
N HIS A 101 -6.51 23.67 -10.89
CA HIS A 101 -6.53 23.81 -12.35
C HIS A 101 -5.38 24.76 -12.73
N GLY A 102 -4.19 24.22 -12.96
CA GLY A 102 -3.05 25.09 -13.26
C GLY A 102 -1.74 24.37 -13.50
N GLY A 103 -1.48 24.02 -14.75
CA GLY A 103 -0.13 23.70 -15.21
C GLY A 103 -0.11 22.71 -16.37
N LYS A 104 -0.39 23.18 -17.59
CA LYS A 104 -0.02 22.46 -18.82
C LYS A 104 1.51 22.36 -18.91
N LYS A 105 2.14 21.47 -18.15
CA LYS A 105 3.50 21.01 -18.44
C LYS A 105 3.40 19.90 -19.47
N LYS A 106 3.71 20.22 -20.72
CA LYS A 106 3.91 19.24 -21.80
C LYS A 106 5.23 18.50 -21.54
N SER A 107 5.15 17.24 -21.14
CA SER A 107 6.14 16.13 -21.29
C SER A 107 5.70 15.00 -20.35
N LEU A 108 5.55 13.72 -20.68
CA LEU A 108 6.51 12.79 -21.31
C LEU A 108 5.66 11.59 -21.83
N TRP A 109 5.50 11.40 -23.15
CA TRP A 109 5.00 10.18 -23.85
C TRP A 109 3.67 9.50 -23.42
N LEU A 110 2.99 9.97 -22.36
CA LEU A 110 1.80 9.36 -21.76
C LEU A 110 0.59 10.29 -21.88
N ALA A 111 -0.60 9.70 -21.97
CA ALA A 111 -1.85 10.45 -22.01
C ALA A 111 -2.03 11.24 -20.69
N PRO A 112 -2.48 12.52 -20.71
CA PRO A 112 -2.67 13.32 -19.50
C PRO A 112 -3.53 12.64 -18.42
N GLN A 113 -4.49 11.80 -18.85
CA GLN A 113 -5.36 11.03 -17.96
C GLN A 113 -4.61 9.91 -17.23
N THR A 114 -3.67 9.24 -17.90
CA THR A 114 -2.82 8.21 -17.29
C THR A 114 -1.93 8.81 -16.21
N TYR A 115 -1.36 9.98 -16.49
CA TYR A 115 -0.55 10.71 -15.51
C TYR A 115 -1.39 11.13 -14.30
N HIS A 116 -2.60 11.63 -14.52
CA HIS A 116 -3.51 11.98 -13.43
C HIS A 116 -3.80 10.78 -12.51
N VAL A 117 -4.15 9.63 -13.08
CA VAL A 117 -4.38 8.41 -12.28
C VAL A 117 -3.12 8.03 -11.51
N ALA A 118 -1.95 8.02 -12.15
CA ALA A 118 -0.68 7.67 -11.48
C ALA A 118 -0.34 8.60 -10.30
N VAL A 119 -0.53 9.91 -10.47
CA VAL A 119 -0.29 10.90 -9.41
C VAL A 119 -1.27 10.69 -8.25
N VAL A 120 -2.54 10.44 -8.54
CA VAL A 120 -3.55 10.19 -7.50
C VAL A 120 -3.24 8.89 -6.76
N THR A 121 -2.92 7.80 -7.47
CA THR A 121 -2.50 6.52 -6.86
C THR A 121 -1.28 6.72 -5.95
N PHE A 122 -0.24 7.42 -6.42
CA PHE A 122 0.95 7.68 -5.61
C PHE A 122 0.66 8.57 -4.38
N ALA A 123 -0.16 9.60 -4.56
CA ALA A 123 -0.53 10.50 -3.46
C ALA A 123 -1.41 9.81 -2.42
N ASN A 124 -2.26 8.86 -2.85
CA ASN A 124 -3.11 8.08 -1.97
C ASN A 124 -2.30 7.01 -1.21
N GLY A 125 -1.37 6.31 -1.87
CA GLY A 125 -0.60 5.22 -1.27
C GLY A 125 0.54 5.64 -0.34
N GLY A 126 0.42 6.77 0.35
CA GLY A 126 1.42 7.24 1.31
C GLY A 126 1.55 6.31 2.52
N ASP A 127 0.44 5.73 2.98
CA ASP A 127 0.41 4.70 4.02
C ASP A 127 1.00 3.37 3.52
N ASN A 128 0.85 3.03 2.23
CA ASN A 128 1.57 1.90 1.63
C ASN A 128 3.07 2.03 1.83
N ILE A 129 3.66 3.22 1.62
CA ILE A 129 5.10 3.42 1.84
C ILE A 129 5.45 3.12 3.31
N GLY A 130 4.64 3.60 4.25
CA GLY A 130 4.81 3.36 5.68
C GLY A 130 4.77 1.88 6.08
N VAL A 131 4.12 1.04 5.26
CA VAL A 131 4.02 -0.41 5.48
C VAL A 131 5.04 -1.20 4.66
N TYR A 132 5.34 -0.77 3.44
CA TYR A 132 6.25 -1.46 2.52
C TYR A 132 7.71 -1.27 2.91
N VAL A 133 8.09 -0.08 3.42
CA VAL A 133 9.44 0.19 3.95
C VAL A 133 9.87 -0.84 5.00
N PRO A 134 9.13 -1.04 6.12
CA PRO A 134 9.51 -2.04 7.13
C PRO A 134 9.46 -3.47 6.59
N LEU A 135 8.49 -3.81 5.73
CA LEU A 135 8.40 -5.13 5.11
C LEU A 135 9.62 -5.43 4.22
N PHE A 136 10.02 -4.47 3.39
CA PHE A 136 11.13 -4.65 2.46
C PHE A 136 12.47 -4.68 3.21
N ALA A 137 12.64 -3.84 4.24
CA ALA A 137 13.84 -3.86 5.08
C ALA A 137 14.03 -5.19 5.83
N SER A 138 12.94 -5.87 6.20
CA SER A 138 12.98 -7.16 6.91
C SER A 138 13.05 -8.38 5.99
N SER A 139 12.97 -8.20 4.67
CA SER A 139 12.96 -9.28 3.68
C SER A 139 14.35 -9.63 3.15
N ASN A 140 14.54 -10.88 2.73
CA ASN A 140 15.68 -11.26 1.87
C ASN A 140 15.33 -11.06 0.38
N ALA A 141 16.30 -11.26 -0.53
CA ALA A 141 16.12 -11.03 -1.97
C ALA A 141 14.99 -11.88 -2.59
N ALA A 142 14.86 -13.14 -2.18
CA ALA A 142 13.86 -14.05 -2.72
C ALA A 142 12.45 -13.65 -2.23
N THR A 143 12.30 -13.40 -0.92
CA THR A 143 11.05 -12.94 -0.31
C THR A 143 10.60 -11.61 -0.92
N LEU A 144 11.52 -10.65 -1.09
CA LEU A 144 11.23 -9.36 -1.71
C LEU A 144 10.75 -9.52 -3.16
N SER A 145 11.46 -10.35 -3.94
CA SER A 145 11.12 -10.57 -5.35
C SER A 145 9.72 -11.18 -5.52
N VAL A 146 9.38 -12.17 -4.67
CA VAL A 146 8.05 -12.78 -4.63
C VAL A 146 7.00 -11.74 -4.21
N THR A 147 7.25 -10.97 -3.16
CA THR A 147 6.34 -9.91 -2.69
C THR A 147 6.05 -8.89 -3.79
N ILE A 148 7.06 -8.39 -4.49
CA ILE A 148 6.89 -7.43 -5.60
C ILE A 148 6.09 -8.08 -6.75
N ALA A 149 6.40 -9.32 -7.12
CA ALA A 149 5.65 -10.03 -8.15
C ALA A 149 4.17 -10.20 -7.76
N THR A 150 3.90 -10.55 -6.50
CA THR A 150 2.54 -10.63 -5.96
C THR A 150 1.84 -9.28 -5.98
N PHE A 151 2.50 -8.19 -5.59
CA PHE A 151 1.92 -6.84 -5.67
C PHE A 151 1.54 -6.47 -7.10
N LEU A 152 2.41 -6.75 -8.08
CA LEU A 152 2.11 -6.48 -9.49
C LEU A 152 0.88 -7.26 -9.99
N VAL A 153 0.73 -8.53 -9.60
CA VAL A 153 -0.48 -9.31 -9.90
C VAL A 153 -1.70 -8.74 -9.20
N MET A 154 -1.55 -8.33 -7.94
CA MET A 154 -2.64 -7.77 -7.15
C MET A 154 -3.16 -6.45 -7.72
N ILE A 155 -2.32 -5.61 -8.35
CA ILE A 155 -2.77 -4.40 -9.06
C ILE A 155 -3.79 -4.76 -10.16
N ALA A 156 -3.54 -5.82 -10.93
CA ALA A 156 -4.49 -6.27 -11.96
C ALA A 156 -5.82 -6.73 -11.34
N ILE A 157 -5.74 -7.48 -10.24
CA ILE A 157 -6.92 -7.95 -9.49
C ILE A 157 -7.71 -6.76 -8.95
N TRP A 158 -7.04 -5.74 -8.38
CA TRP A 158 -7.67 -4.52 -7.87
C TRP A 158 -8.34 -3.72 -8.99
N CYS A 159 -7.67 -3.56 -10.13
CA CYS A 159 -8.26 -2.90 -11.29
C CYS A 159 -9.53 -3.60 -11.76
N TYR A 160 -9.51 -4.95 -11.82
CA TYR A 160 -10.68 -5.72 -12.19
C TYR A 160 -11.81 -5.60 -11.16
N ALA A 161 -11.49 -5.72 -9.87
CA ALA A 161 -12.46 -5.60 -8.78
C ALA A 161 -13.14 -4.22 -8.79
N ALA A 162 -12.35 -3.14 -8.86
CA ALA A 162 -12.86 -1.77 -8.93
C ALA A 162 -13.72 -1.53 -10.18
N PHE A 163 -13.35 -2.11 -11.33
CA PHE A 163 -14.18 -2.06 -12.53
C PHE A 163 -15.57 -2.69 -12.28
N GLN A 164 -15.63 -3.87 -11.65
CA GLN A 164 -16.90 -4.52 -11.30
C GLN A 164 -17.72 -3.70 -10.28
N PHE A 165 -17.03 -3.08 -9.32
CA PHE A 165 -17.67 -2.27 -8.27
C PHE A 165 -18.19 -0.93 -8.78
N SER A 166 -17.63 -0.41 -9.88
CA SER A 166 -18.06 0.87 -10.46
C SER A 166 -19.53 0.88 -10.90
N SER A 167 -20.11 -0.30 -11.12
CA SER A 167 -21.53 -0.47 -11.44
C SER A 167 -22.42 -0.77 -10.23
N HIS A 168 -21.87 -0.86 -9.01
CA HIS A 168 -22.57 -1.34 -7.81
C HIS A 168 -22.27 -0.49 -6.55
N PRO A 169 -23.01 0.60 -6.31
CA PRO A 169 -22.80 1.51 -5.16
C PRO A 169 -23.00 0.89 -3.77
N ALA A 170 -23.66 -0.26 -3.68
CA ALA A 170 -23.82 -0.98 -2.42
C ALA A 170 -22.50 -1.63 -1.95
N ILE A 171 -21.65 -2.03 -2.90
CA ILE A 171 -20.38 -2.70 -2.60
C ILE A 171 -19.37 -1.70 -2.05
N THR A 172 -19.32 -0.48 -2.58
CA THR A 172 -18.41 0.57 -2.06
C THR A 172 -18.71 0.91 -0.60
N LYS A 173 -19.99 1.04 -0.22
CA LYS A 173 -20.40 1.25 1.19
C LYS A 173 -20.03 0.09 2.10
N PHE A 174 -20.07 -1.13 1.58
CA PHE A 174 -19.63 -2.32 2.32
C PHE A 174 -18.11 -2.27 2.54
N LEU A 175 -17.33 -1.97 1.50
CA LEU A 175 -15.87 -1.89 1.63
C LEU A 175 -15.43 -0.79 2.61
N GLU A 176 -16.07 0.37 2.60
CA GLU A 176 -15.82 1.43 3.60
C GLU A 176 -16.02 0.91 5.03
N LYS A 177 -17.15 0.24 5.29
CA LYS A 177 -17.53 -0.18 6.63
C LYS A 177 -16.68 -1.32 7.19
N TYR A 178 -16.39 -2.34 6.37
CA TYR A 178 -15.66 -3.52 6.82
C TYR A 178 -14.14 -3.37 6.65
N GLY A 179 -13.70 -2.58 5.67
CA GLY A 179 -12.31 -2.28 5.46
C GLY A 179 -11.69 -1.53 6.63
N ASP A 180 -12.33 -0.42 7.06
CA ASP A 180 -11.89 0.38 8.21
C ASP A 180 -11.78 -0.47 9.51
N ALA A 181 -12.57 -1.53 9.64
CA ALA A 181 -12.53 -2.41 10.80
C ALA A 181 -11.36 -3.41 10.78
N ILE A 182 -11.00 -3.97 9.62
CA ILE A 182 -10.03 -5.09 9.52
C ILE A 182 -8.59 -4.59 9.36
N VAL A 183 -8.37 -3.55 8.57
CA VAL A 183 -7.06 -2.97 8.28
C VAL A 183 -6.20 -2.73 9.53
N PRO A 184 -6.68 -2.07 10.60
CA PRO A 184 -5.84 -1.76 11.76
C PRO A 184 -5.23 -3.00 12.40
N PHE A 185 -5.99 -4.09 12.52
CA PHE A 185 -5.50 -5.33 13.12
C PHE A 185 -4.44 -6.02 12.25
N VAL A 186 -4.61 -5.98 10.92
CA VAL A 186 -3.61 -6.53 9.99
C VAL A 186 -2.29 -5.77 10.10
N LEU A 187 -2.33 -4.45 10.16
CA LEU A 187 -1.12 -3.62 10.26
C LEU A 187 -0.42 -3.79 11.61
N ILE A 188 -1.18 -3.88 12.71
CA ILE A 188 -0.62 -4.18 14.04
C ILE A 188 0.04 -5.55 14.04
N ALA A 189 -0.63 -6.58 13.50
CA ALA A 189 -0.08 -7.92 13.40
C ALA A 189 1.21 -7.95 12.56
N LEU A 190 1.25 -7.23 11.45
CA LEU A 190 2.45 -7.10 10.62
C LEU A 190 3.61 -6.45 11.41
N GLY A 191 3.35 -5.36 12.11
CA GLY A 191 4.41 -4.69 12.87
C GLY A 191 4.94 -5.55 14.02
N ILE A 192 4.07 -6.29 14.71
CA ILE A 192 4.47 -7.30 15.70
C ILE A 192 5.32 -8.39 15.05
N TYR A 193 4.91 -8.89 13.88
CA TYR A 193 5.68 -9.88 13.12
C TYR A 193 7.09 -9.38 12.81
N ILE A 194 7.23 -8.15 12.33
CA ILE A 194 8.54 -7.54 11.99
C ILE A 194 9.43 -7.39 13.25
N LEU A 195 8.85 -6.97 14.38
CA LEU A 195 9.56 -6.87 15.66
C LEU A 195 10.07 -8.23 16.16
N TYR A 196 9.26 -9.27 16.01
CA TYR A 196 9.60 -10.63 16.41
C TYR A 196 10.68 -11.23 15.51
N GLU A 197 10.49 -11.16 14.19
CA GLU A 197 11.41 -11.71 13.19
C GLU A 197 12.80 -11.07 13.27
N SER A 198 12.84 -9.78 13.60
CA SER A 198 14.07 -8.99 13.75
C SER A 198 14.74 -9.15 15.12
N GLN A 199 14.15 -9.93 16.03
CA GLN A 199 14.63 -10.13 17.41
C GLN A 199 14.78 -8.81 18.21
N THR A 200 14.03 -7.78 17.83
CA THR A 200 14.15 -6.43 18.41
C THR A 200 13.74 -6.38 19.88
N TYR A 201 12.88 -7.31 20.32
CA TYR A 201 12.49 -7.43 21.74
C TYR A 201 13.70 -7.61 22.69
N GLN A 202 14.83 -8.12 22.20
CA GLN A 202 16.06 -8.27 22.98
C GLN A 202 16.74 -6.92 23.32
N LEU A 203 16.40 -5.84 22.60
CA LEU A 203 16.92 -4.49 22.91
C LEU A 203 16.22 -3.87 24.14
N PHE A 204 15.03 -4.36 24.50
CA PHE A 204 14.32 -3.87 25.66
C PHE A 204 14.82 -4.59 26.93
N PRO A 205 15.30 -3.86 27.95
CA PRO A 205 15.93 -4.44 29.14
C PRO A 205 15.02 -5.35 29.96
N PHE A 206 13.71 -5.34 29.71
CA PHE A 206 12.72 -6.17 30.39
C PHE A 206 12.76 -7.66 29.98
N PHE A 207 13.34 -8.00 28.82
CA PHE A 207 13.38 -9.38 28.28
C PHE A 207 14.79 -9.99 28.25
N SER A 208 15.78 -9.32 28.83
CA SER A 208 17.15 -9.86 28.94
C SER A 208 17.25 -10.83 30.12
N PHE A 209 16.63 -12.02 30.01
CA PHE A 209 16.99 -13.14 30.88
C PHE A 209 18.29 -13.77 30.36
N LYS A 210 19.24 -13.85 31.30
CA LYS A 210 20.61 -14.33 31.14
C LYS A 210 20.67 -15.81 30.79
#